data_AF-W8BIR6-F1
#
_entry.id   AF-W8BIR6-F1
#
_cell.length_a   1.000
_cell.length_b   1.000
_cell.length_c   1.000
_cell.angle_alpha   90.00
_cell.angle_beta   90.00
_cell.angle_gamma   90.00
#
_symmetry.space_group_name_H-M   'P 1'
#
loop_
_entity.id
_entity.type
_entity.pdbx_description
1 polymer ?
#
loop_
_entity_poly.entity_id
_entity_poly.type
_entity_poly.pdbx_seq_one_letter_code
_entity_poly.pdbx_strand_id
1 'polypeptide(L)'
;MSIVRTTTTEPVEEEKPHPRWFDWVEKNSLPKHFDFPRPRREVTRWQKRGPMTRRDWVRFYRWASKNATPRDIPPPHCSDKPPAKEEEGKKKKEKKKKTYTLAELLEHAAQMSEPREVREKYVFPPEPDYPYAPKISLKEPPKKDPGRPFQPIKVPKWFYHLENELEFWSTLRFPIIRGALNYKPTANMLRLALPRMVPPVRQHCPIPEPPVEYVAPRRRMTYRQWREHLRRLEYLAKPTARPYYVEVYNYVY
;
A
#
# COMPACT_ATOMS: atom_id res chain seq x y z
N MET A 1 -33.83 34.67 77.70
CA MET A 1 -33.52 33.36 78.31
C MET A 1 -33.14 32.41 77.19
N SER A 2 -31.89 31.94 77.21
CA SER A 2 -31.21 31.20 76.15
C SER A 2 -31.64 29.73 76.11
N ILE A 3 -31.90 29.23 74.89
CA ILE A 3 -32.25 27.84 74.62
C ILE A 3 -30.96 27.02 74.60
N VAL A 4 -30.79 26.14 75.58
CA VAL A 4 -29.68 25.19 75.67
C VAL A 4 -30.02 23.99 74.79
N ARG A 5 -29.21 23.71 73.77
CA ARG A 5 -29.28 22.49 72.97
C ARG A 5 -28.45 21.41 73.65
N THR A 6 -29.09 20.34 74.11
CA THR A 6 -28.42 19.11 74.55
C THR A 6 -28.00 18.30 73.33
N THR A 7 -26.70 18.09 73.15
CA THR A 7 -26.15 17.18 72.15
C THR A 7 -26.11 15.76 72.70
N THR A 8 -26.90 14.88 72.12
CA THR A 8 -26.83 13.42 72.33
C THR A 8 -25.51 12.93 71.74
N THR A 9 -24.58 12.51 72.61
CA THR A 9 -23.37 11.75 72.24
C THR A 9 -23.78 10.32 71.92
N GLU A 10 -23.71 9.94 70.65
CA GLU A 10 -23.80 8.54 70.23
C GLU A 10 -22.53 7.77 70.65
N PRO A 11 -22.65 6.49 71.03
CA PRO A 11 -21.50 5.69 71.41
C PRO A 11 -20.63 5.39 70.19
N VAL A 12 -19.33 5.67 70.31
CA VAL A 12 -18.30 5.25 69.36
C VAL A 12 -18.18 3.73 69.46
N GLU A 13 -18.79 3.02 68.51
CA GLU A 13 -18.56 1.58 68.34
C GLU A 13 -17.11 1.36 67.90
N GLU A 14 -16.33 0.68 68.74
CA GLU A 14 -14.97 0.26 68.41
C GLU A 14 -15.02 -0.73 67.22
N GLU A 15 -14.56 -0.28 66.06
CA GLU A 15 -14.49 -1.09 64.85
C GLU A 15 -13.58 -2.29 65.07
N LYS A 16 -14.16 -3.49 65.08
CA LYS A 16 -13.39 -4.75 65.08
C LYS A 16 -12.49 -4.77 63.83
N PRO A 17 -11.22 -5.21 63.94
CA PRO A 17 -10.35 -5.28 62.79
C PRO A 17 -10.95 -6.24 61.76
N HIS A 18 -11.20 -5.72 60.56
CA HIS A 18 -11.78 -6.51 59.48
C HIS A 18 -10.83 -7.65 59.09
N PRO A 19 -11.35 -8.85 58.78
CA PRO A 19 -10.52 -9.98 58.42
C PRO A 19 -9.78 -9.71 57.10
N ARG A 20 -8.54 -10.20 56.98
CA ARG A 20 -7.60 -9.92 55.85
C ARG A 20 -8.17 -10.16 54.44
N TRP A 21 -9.19 -11.00 54.31
CA TRP A 21 -9.85 -11.26 53.03
C TRP A 21 -10.81 -10.13 52.61
N PHE A 22 -11.30 -9.32 53.56
CA PHE A 22 -12.17 -8.18 53.31
C PHE A 22 -11.45 -7.11 52.47
N ASP A 23 -10.21 -6.76 52.84
CA ASP A 23 -9.34 -5.89 52.05
C ASP A 23 -9.10 -6.41 50.62
N TRP A 24 -9.09 -7.74 50.45
CA TRP A 24 -8.95 -8.36 49.14
C TRP A 24 -10.21 -8.22 48.31
N VAL A 25 -11.39 -8.34 48.92
CA VAL A 25 -12.68 -8.12 48.26
C VAL A 25 -12.84 -6.66 47.87
N GLU A 26 -12.51 -5.70 48.74
CA GLU A 26 -12.56 -4.27 48.40
C GLU A 26 -11.62 -3.89 47.25
N LYS A 27 -10.41 -4.47 47.21
CA LYS A 27 -9.46 -4.23 46.11
C LYS A 27 -9.92 -4.78 44.77
N ASN A 28 -10.72 -5.86 44.76
CA ASN A 28 -11.18 -6.50 43.53
C ASN A 28 -12.62 -6.15 43.15
N SER A 29 -13.40 -5.57 44.06
CA SER A 29 -14.76 -5.08 43.78
C SER A 29 -14.75 -3.77 43.00
N LEU A 30 -13.67 -2.99 43.11
CA LEU A 30 -13.48 -1.78 42.32
C LEU A 30 -13.08 -2.12 40.87
N PRO A 31 -13.69 -1.47 39.85
CA PRO A 31 -13.25 -1.61 38.48
C PRO A 31 -11.77 -1.25 38.33
N LYS A 32 -10.98 -2.11 37.68
CA LYS A 32 -9.56 -1.83 37.42
C LYS A 32 -9.45 -0.57 36.55
N HIS A 33 -8.93 0.52 37.13
CA HIS A 33 -8.66 1.75 36.39
C HIS A 33 -7.46 1.52 35.47
N PHE A 34 -7.68 1.56 34.15
CA PHE A 34 -6.61 1.51 33.17
C PHE A 34 -6.13 2.93 32.87
N ASP A 35 -4.95 3.29 33.39
CA ASP A 35 -4.27 4.53 33.02
C ASP A 35 -3.68 4.39 31.61
N PHE A 36 -4.51 4.61 30.60
CA PHE A 36 -4.01 4.69 29.23
C PHE A 36 -3.11 5.93 29.11
N PRO A 37 -1.84 5.79 28.67
CA PRO A 37 -0.99 6.95 28.42
C PRO A 37 -1.66 7.81 27.37
N ARG A 38 -1.99 9.07 27.71
CA ARG A 38 -2.64 9.98 26.77
C ARG A 38 -1.70 10.17 25.57
N PRO A 39 -2.19 9.99 24.34
CA PRO A 39 -1.36 10.20 23.16
C PRO A 39 -0.84 11.63 23.16
N ARG A 40 0.47 11.81 22.89
CA ARG A 40 1.08 13.14 22.75
C ARG A 40 0.36 13.88 21.63
N ARG A 41 -0.29 14.99 21.96
CA ARG A 41 -0.98 15.82 20.96
C ARG A 41 0.06 16.50 20.08
N GLU A 42 0.14 16.08 18.82
CA GLU A 42 0.88 16.83 17.81
C GLU A 42 0.23 18.20 17.63
N VAL A 43 1.04 19.23 17.80
CA VAL A 43 0.58 20.62 17.76
C VAL A 43 0.16 20.93 16.32
N THR A 44 -1.11 21.30 16.13
CA THR A 44 -1.63 21.61 14.79
C THR A 44 -0.86 22.76 14.16
N ARG A 45 -0.86 22.85 12.82
CA ARG A 45 -0.17 23.92 12.05
C ARG A 45 -0.44 25.34 12.57
N TRP A 46 -1.60 25.55 13.21
CA TRP A 46 -2.05 26.84 13.77
C TRP A 46 -1.68 27.05 15.24
N GLN A 47 -1.40 25.98 15.98
CA GLN A 47 -0.91 26.03 17.35
C GLN A 47 0.63 26.10 17.42
N LYS A 48 1.32 25.81 16.30
CA LYS A 48 2.75 26.10 16.15
C LYS A 48 2.93 27.62 16.26
N ARG A 49 3.82 28.08 17.16
CA ARG A 49 4.18 29.50 17.26
C ARG A 49 4.53 29.99 15.85
N GLY A 50 4.01 31.16 15.48
CA GLY A 50 4.26 31.77 14.17
C GLY A 50 5.75 31.84 13.86
N PRO A 51 6.12 32.05 12.59
CA PRO A 51 7.46 31.76 12.08
C PRO A 51 8.59 32.52 12.79
N MET A 52 8.29 33.63 13.48
CA MET A 52 9.26 34.46 14.17
C MET A 52 8.72 35.02 15.48
N THR A 53 9.47 34.85 16.57
CA THR A 53 9.20 35.52 17.85
C THR A 53 9.58 37.01 17.77
N ARG A 54 9.16 37.83 18.75
CA ARG A 54 9.54 39.27 18.80
C ARG A 54 11.06 39.49 18.68
N ARG A 55 11.87 38.57 19.23
CA ARG A 55 13.33 38.61 19.12
C ARG A 55 13.81 38.34 17.69
N ASP A 56 13.13 37.46 16.97
CA ASP A 56 13.44 37.17 15.57
C ASP A 56 13.04 38.35 14.68
N TRP A 57 11.93 39.03 14.98
CA TRP A 57 11.55 40.27 14.29
C TRP A 57 12.58 41.39 14.43
N VAL A 58 13.18 41.55 15.61
CA VAL A 58 14.27 42.51 15.82
C VAL A 58 15.51 42.15 15.00
N ARG A 59 15.86 40.85 14.91
CA ARG A 59 16.98 40.39 14.06
C ARG A 59 16.70 40.63 12.58
N PHE A 60 15.48 40.34 12.12
CA PHE A 60 15.05 40.59 10.75
C PHE A 60 15.09 42.08 10.38
N TYR A 61 14.63 42.96 11.26
CA TYR A 61 14.71 44.40 11.02
C TYR A 61 16.16 44.90 10.88
N ARG A 62 17.07 44.43 11.74
CA ARG A 62 18.51 44.75 11.66
C ARG A 62 19.17 44.21 10.39
N TRP A 63 18.67 43.10 9.86
CA TRP A 63 19.12 42.53 8.59
C TRP A 63 18.56 43.32 7.40
N ALA A 64 17.26 43.61 7.41
CA ALA A 64 16.58 44.37 6.37
C ALA A 64 17.16 45.77 6.22
N SER A 65 17.49 46.46 7.31
CA SER A 65 18.11 47.79 7.25
C SER A 65 19.48 47.80 6.57
N LYS A 66 20.22 46.68 6.57
CA LYS A 66 21.55 46.57 5.97
C LYS A 66 21.54 46.01 4.54
N ASN A 67 20.55 45.16 4.22
CA ASN A 67 20.54 44.37 2.98
C ASN A 67 19.34 44.67 2.06
N ALA A 68 18.25 45.24 2.60
CA ALA A 68 17.06 45.57 1.82
C ALA A 68 17.07 47.02 1.31
N THR A 69 18.10 47.81 1.62
CA THR A 69 18.33 49.09 0.95
C THR A 69 18.63 48.82 -0.53
N PRO A 70 17.87 49.37 -1.48
CA PRO A 70 18.14 49.22 -2.90
C PRO A 70 19.57 49.67 -3.18
N ARG A 71 20.36 48.83 -3.86
CA ARG A 71 21.67 49.26 -4.38
C ARG A 71 21.39 50.27 -5.49
N ASP A 72 22.09 51.41 -5.51
CA ASP A 72 21.96 52.37 -6.61
C ASP A 72 22.43 51.69 -7.91
N ILE A 73 21.48 51.32 -8.75
CA ILE A 73 21.72 50.75 -10.08
C ILE A 73 21.90 51.95 -11.01
N PRO A 74 23.08 52.14 -11.66
CA PRO A 74 23.21 53.19 -12.67
C PRO A 74 22.22 52.89 -13.82
N PRO A 75 21.46 53.88 -14.32
CA PRO A 75 20.34 53.62 -15.22
C PRO A 75 20.82 53.15 -16.60
N PRO A 76 20.44 51.95 -17.08
CA PRO A 76 20.70 51.55 -18.46
C PRO A 76 19.39 51.42 -19.24
N HIS A 77 19.25 52.31 -20.23
CA HIS A 77 18.51 52.22 -21.49
C HIS A 77 17.11 51.59 -21.49
N CYS A 78 16.09 52.43 -21.75
CA CYS A 78 14.70 52.02 -21.97
C CYS A 78 14.53 51.07 -23.16
N SER A 79 13.82 49.97 -22.93
CA SER A 79 12.96 49.31 -23.93
C SER A 79 11.71 48.77 -23.22
N ASP A 80 10.53 49.16 -23.73
CA ASP A 80 9.23 48.91 -23.10
C ASP A 80 8.81 47.42 -23.19
N LYS A 81 8.53 46.81 -22.03
CA LYS A 81 8.46 45.34 -21.76
C LYS A 81 7.17 44.63 -22.21
N PRO A 82 7.17 43.27 -22.25
CA PRO A 82 6.47 42.46 -21.23
C PRO A 82 7.29 41.20 -20.78
N PRO A 83 6.76 40.21 -20.02
CA PRO A 83 6.08 40.22 -18.71
C PRO A 83 6.67 39.19 -17.69
N ALA A 84 6.32 39.27 -16.40
CA ALA A 84 6.50 38.18 -15.42
C ALA A 84 5.29 38.20 -14.44
N LYS A 85 4.51 37.11 -14.26
CA LYS A 85 4.72 35.95 -13.36
C LYS A 85 5.11 36.41 -11.93
N GLU A 86 4.46 36.03 -10.84
CA GLU A 86 3.83 34.74 -10.50
C GLU A 86 2.96 34.88 -9.22
N GLU A 87 1.97 33.99 -9.10
CA GLU A 87 1.48 33.26 -7.90
C GLU A 87 1.38 33.93 -6.51
N GLU A 88 0.20 33.84 -5.87
CA GLU A 88 0.09 33.34 -4.47
C GLU A 88 -1.35 33.02 -4.00
N GLY A 89 -1.57 31.79 -3.52
CA GLY A 89 -2.15 31.54 -2.20
C GLY A 89 -3.67 31.68 -1.95
N LYS A 90 -4.48 30.69 -2.36
CA LYS A 90 -5.91 30.57 -2.02
C LYS A 90 -6.14 30.24 -0.53
N LYS A 91 -6.81 31.14 0.22
CA LYS A 91 -7.57 30.81 1.44
C LYS A 91 -9.08 30.84 1.14
N LYS A 92 -9.81 29.78 1.50
CA LYS A 92 -11.27 29.68 1.37
C LYS A 92 -11.94 30.75 2.24
N LYS A 93 -12.43 31.84 1.62
CA LYS A 93 -13.33 32.80 2.24
C LYS A 93 -14.75 32.26 2.17
N GLU A 94 -15.45 32.22 3.29
CA GLU A 94 -16.89 31.98 3.34
C GLU A 94 -17.58 33.01 2.44
N LYS A 95 -18.38 32.50 1.49
CA LYS A 95 -19.06 33.32 0.49
C LYS A 95 -20.24 34.02 1.17
N LYS A 96 -20.04 35.26 1.64
CA LYS A 96 -21.16 36.17 1.88
C LYS A 96 -21.91 36.31 0.55
N LYS A 97 -23.21 36.01 0.54
CA LYS A 97 -24.07 36.22 -0.63
C LYS A 97 -24.10 37.73 -0.88
N LYS A 98 -23.39 38.19 -1.92
CA LYS A 98 -23.49 39.57 -2.38
C LYS A 98 -24.85 39.72 -3.06
N THR A 99 -25.66 40.67 -2.59
CA THR A 99 -26.86 41.10 -3.29
C THR A 99 -26.40 41.98 -4.45
N TYR A 100 -26.55 41.49 -5.67
CA TYR A 100 -26.21 42.25 -6.87
C TYR A 100 -27.38 43.15 -7.25
N THR A 101 -27.07 44.36 -7.68
CA THR A 101 -28.05 45.29 -8.25
C THR A 101 -28.37 44.89 -9.70
N LEU A 102 -29.53 45.31 -10.22
CA LEU A 102 -29.98 44.91 -11.57
C LEU A 102 -29.00 45.37 -12.68
N ALA A 103 -28.37 46.53 -12.51
CA ALA A 103 -27.36 47.03 -13.44
C ALA A 103 -26.11 46.12 -13.47
N GLU A 104 -25.60 45.70 -12.30
CA GLU A 104 -24.45 44.79 -12.22
C GLU A 104 -24.73 43.42 -12.85
N LEU A 105 -25.97 42.93 -12.76
CA LEU A 105 -26.38 41.68 -13.39
C LEU A 105 -26.40 41.80 -14.93
N LEU A 106 -26.83 42.94 -15.47
CA LEU A 106 -26.83 43.20 -16.90
C LEU A 106 -25.41 43.35 -17.44
N GLU A 107 -24.53 44.05 -16.72
CA GLU A 107 -23.10 44.17 -17.08
C GLU A 107 -22.39 42.80 -17.04
N HIS A 108 -22.66 42.00 -16.01
CA HIS A 108 -22.11 40.65 -15.93
C HIS A 108 -22.66 39.74 -17.04
N ALA A 109 -23.94 39.88 -17.40
CA ALA A 109 -24.53 39.13 -18.51
C ALA A 109 -23.87 39.51 -19.85
N ALA A 110 -23.58 40.80 -20.08
CA ALA A 110 -22.85 41.27 -21.25
C ALA A 110 -21.42 40.68 -21.29
N GLN A 111 -20.68 40.71 -20.18
CA GLN A 111 -19.34 40.10 -20.09
C GLN A 111 -19.36 38.59 -20.35
N MET A 112 -20.39 37.88 -19.88
CA MET A 112 -20.53 36.44 -20.09
C MET A 112 -21.00 36.08 -21.51
N SER A 113 -21.55 37.06 -22.25
CA SER A 113 -21.96 36.88 -23.65
C SER A 113 -20.80 37.00 -24.63
N GLU A 114 -19.66 37.55 -24.21
CA GLU A 114 -18.46 37.63 -25.04
C GLU A 114 -17.80 36.25 -25.18
N PRO A 115 -17.50 35.80 -26.41
CA PRO A 115 -16.87 34.52 -26.63
C PRO A 115 -15.46 34.51 -26.00
N ARG A 116 -15.19 33.49 -25.18
CA ARG A 116 -13.90 33.35 -24.51
C ARG A 116 -12.81 33.04 -25.52
N GLU A 117 -11.80 33.90 -25.61
CA GLU A 117 -10.62 33.67 -26.44
C GLU A 117 -9.94 32.34 -26.07
N VAL A 118 -9.84 31.44 -27.05
CA VAL A 118 -9.16 30.15 -26.87
C VAL A 118 -7.67 30.43 -26.84
N ARG A 119 -7.04 30.20 -25.68
CA ARG A 119 -5.57 30.24 -25.59
C ARG A 119 -4.98 29.25 -26.58
N GLU A 120 -4.04 29.72 -27.39
CA GLU A 120 -3.24 28.83 -28.22
C GLU A 120 -2.54 27.81 -27.32
N LYS A 121 -2.66 26.53 -27.66
CA LYS A 121 -1.96 25.47 -26.95
C LYS A 121 -0.47 25.65 -27.24
N TYR A 122 0.34 25.64 -26.20
CA TYR A 122 1.79 25.66 -26.34
C TYR A 122 2.24 24.50 -27.25
N VAL A 123 2.79 24.82 -28.41
CA VAL A 123 3.38 23.85 -29.32
C VAL A 123 4.85 23.69 -28.92
N PHE A 124 5.23 22.47 -28.56
CA PHE A 124 6.62 22.17 -28.24
C PHE A 124 7.46 22.34 -29.51
N PRO A 125 8.60 23.07 -29.47
CA PRO A 125 9.49 23.17 -30.62
C PRO A 125 9.98 21.77 -31.01
N PRO A 126 10.18 21.50 -32.32
CA PRO A 126 10.70 20.20 -32.76
C PRO A 126 12.05 19.90 -32.08
N GLU A 127 12.27 18.63 -31.75
CA GLU A 127 13.53 18.19 -31.13
C GLU A 127 14.70 18.53 -32.07
N PRO A 128 15.80 19.12 -31.57
CA PRO A 128 16.97 19.41 -32.39
C PRO A 128 17.64 18.10 -32.86
N ASP A 129 18.00 18.05 -34.15
CA ASP A 129 18.74 16.93 -34.75
C ASP A 129 20.17 16.90 -34.20
N TYR A 130 20.40 16.06 -33.20
CA TYR A 130 21.75 15.75 -32.73
C TYR A 130 22.33 14.61 -33.57
N PRO A 131 23.44 14.82 -34.31
CA PRO A 131 24.01 13.81 -35.22
C PRO A 131 24.53 12.55 -34.52
N TYR A 132 24.69 12.58 -33.20
CA TYR A 132 25.11 11.42 -32.41
C TYR A 132 24.53 11.46 -30.99
N ALA A 133 23.29 10.98 -30.83
CA ALA A 133 22.73 10.65 -29.53
C ALA A 133 22.67 9.12 -29.40
N PRO A 134 23.67 8.45 -28.80
CA PRO A 134 23.59 7.02 -28.60
C PRO A 134 22.38 6.75 -27.71
N LYS A 135 21.39 6.03 -28.27
CA LYS A 135 20.22 5.55 -27.53
C LYS A 135 20.66 4.44 -26.56
N ILE A 136 21.44 4.81 -25.54
CA ILE A 136 21.75 3.95 -24.42
C ILE A 136 20.46 3.87 -23.60
N SER A 137 19.56 2.98 -24.03
CA SER A 137 18.43 2.59 -23.21
C SER A 137 18.96 1.76 -22.05
N LEU A 138 19.52 2.45 -21.05
CA LEU A 138 19.48 1.98 -19.67
C LEU A 138 17.99 1.84 -19.37
N LYS A 139 17.40 0.67 -19.64
CA LYS A 139 16.01 0.40 -19.28
C LYS A 139 15.90 0.78 -17.80
N GLU A 140 15.19 1.86 -17.51
CA GLU A 140 14.96 2.24 -16.14
C GLU A 140 14.36 1.01 -15.45
N PRO A 141 14.90 0.60 -14.29
CA PRO A 141 14.32 -0.53 -13.59
C PRO A 141 12.83 -0.23 -13.36
N PRO A 142 11.96 -1.26 -13.46
CA PRO A 142 10.53 -1.06 -13.32
C PRO A 142 10.23 -0.30 -12.02
N LYS A 143 9.45 0.79 -12.16
CA LYS A 143 9.07 1.61 -11.01
C LYS A 143 8.34 0.74 -9.99
N LYS A 144 8.64 0.94 -8.71
CA LYS A 144 7.96 0.23 -7.61
C LYS A 144 6.46 0.52 -7.69
N ASP A 145 5.64 -0.52 -7.61
CA ASP A 145 4.19 -0.35 -7.57
C ASP A 145 3.78 0.58 -6.43
N PRO A 146 3.09 1.70 -6.72
CA PRO A 146 2.77 2.73 -5.72
C PRO A 146 1.82 2.24 -4.61
N GLY A 147 1.27 1.03 -4.74
CA GLY A 147 0.35 0.42 -3.77
C GLY A 147 0.98 -0.58 -2.80
N ARG A 148 2.27 -0.92 -2.92
CA ARG A 148 2.88 -1.93 -2.03
C ARG A 148 3.39 -1.25 -0.75
N PRO A 149 2.79 -1.52 0.44
CA PRO A 149 3.21 -0.89 1.69
C PRO A 149 4.61 -1.32 2.16
N PHE A 150 5.16 -2.40 1.57
CA PHE A 150 6.44 -2.99 1.97
C PHE A 150 7.35 -3.21 0.78
N GLN A 151 8.67 -3.04 1.00
CA GLN A 151 9.67 -3.39 0.02
C GLN A 151 9.52 -4.87 -0.39
N PRO A 152 9.61 -5.20 -1.69
CA PRO A 152 9.62 -6.59 -2.13
C PRO A 152 10.80 -7.32 -1.50
N ILE A 153 10.54 -8.53 -0.98
CA ILE A 153 11.59 -9.43 -0.55
C ILE A 153 12.49 -9.71 -1.75
N LYS A 154 13.80 -9.58 -1.55
CA LYS A 154 14.79 -9.95 -2.54
C LYS A 154 15.00 -11.45 -2.47
N VAL A 155 14.30 -12.18 -3.34
CA VAL A 155 14.50 -13.62 -3.52
C VAL A 155 15.81 -13.82 -4.30
N PRO A 156 16.73 -14.68 -3.82
CA PRO A 156 17.90 -15.08 -4.60
C PRO A 156 17.50 -15.60 -5.99
N LYS A 157 18.32 -15.37 -7.01
CA LYS A 157 18.04 -15.83 -8.38
C LYS A 157 17.96 -17.36 -8.47
N TRP A 158 18.66 -18.06 -7.58
CA TRP A 158 18.71 -19.52 -7.48
C TRP A 158 19.11 -19.91 -6.05
N PHE A 159 18.60 -21.04 -5.57
CA PHE A 159 19.00 -21.67 -4.32
C PHE A 159 19.97 -22.81 -4.63
N TYR A 160 21.02 -22.96 -3.82
CA TYR A 160 22.00 -24.04 -4.00
C TYR A 160 21.42 -25.42 -3.64
N HIS A 161 20.52 -25.47 -2.66
CA HIS A 161 19.86 -26.68 -2.17
C HIS A 161 18.38 -26.43 -1.95
N LEU A 162 17.55 -27.48 -2.09
CA LEU A 162 16.10 -27.43 -1.82
C LEU A 162 15.81 -27.08 -0.36
N GLU A 163 16.67 -27.49 0.57
CA GLU A 163 16.53 -27.16 2.00
C GLU A 163 16.63 -25.66 2.23
N ASN A 164 17.56 -24.98 1.56
CA ASN A 164 17.71 -23.53 1.66
C ASN A 164 16.50 -22.79 1.07
N GLU A 165 15.89 -23.34 0.03
CA GLU A 165 14.65 -22.81 -0.54
C GLU A 165 13.49 -22.97 0.43
N LEU A 166 13.32 -24.16 1.01
CA LEU A 166 12.28 -24.44 2.01
C LEU A 166 12.47 -23.59 3.28
N GLU A 167 13.70 -23.45 3.76
CA GLU A 167 14.03 -22.60 4.90
C GLU A 167 13.73 -21.13 4.57
N PHE A 168 14.12 -20.65 3.40
CA PHE A 168 13.83 -19.29 2.95
C PHE A 168 12.32 -19.02 2.93
N TRP A 169 11.53 -19.88 2.30
CA TRP A 169 10.08 -19.70 2.20
C TRP A 169 9.36 -19.90 3.54
N SER A 170 9.87 -20.76 4.43
CA SER A 170 9.28 -20.96 5.77
C SER A 170 9.59 -19.82 6.74
N THR A 171 10.75 -19.19 6.60
CA THR A 171 11.17 -18.05 7.45
C THR A 171 10.53 -16.74 6.99
N LEU A 172 10.05 -16.68 5.75
CA LEU A 172 9.47 -15.47 5.17
C LEU A 172 8.18 -15.05 5.90
N ARG A 173 8.27 -13.94 6.64
CA ARG A 173 7.14 -13.29 7.30
C ARG A 173 6.93 -11.89 6.76
N PHE A 174 5.70 -11.60 6.33
CA PHE A 174 5.29 -10.24 6.00
C PHE A 174 4.79 -9.56 7.28
N PRO A 175 5.23 -8.33 7.59
CA PRO A 175 4.62 -7.56 8.68
C PRO A 175 3.15 -7.30 8.33
N ILE A 176 2.24 -8.01 9.00
CA ILE A 176 0.80 -7.81 8.81
C ILE A 176 0.40 -6.55 9.55
N ILE A 177 -0.18 -5.58 8.83
CA ILE A 177 -0.71 -4.36 9.44
C ILE A 177 -1.82 -4.76 10.41
N ARG A 178 -1.90 -4.14 11.60
CA ARG A 178 -2.91 -4.48 12.62
C ARG A 178 -4.35 -4.45 12.09
N GLY A 179 -4.66 -3.56 11.14
CA GLY A 179 -5.96 -3.52 10.48
C GLY A 179 -6.26 -4.73 9.58
N ALA A 180 -5.22 -5.35 9.02
CA ALA A 180 -5.36 -6.58 8.22
C ALA A 180 -5.60 -7.82 9.11
N LEU A 181 -5.09 -7.85 10.35
CA LEU A 181 -5.37 -8.95 11.29
C LEU A 181 -6.86 -9.05 11.65
N ASN A 182 -7.55 -7.92 11.75
CA ASN A 182 -8.98 -7.85 12.06
C ASN A 182 -9.84 -7.63 10.81
N TYR A 183 -9.27 -7.83 9.61
CA TYR A 183 -9.98 -7.56 8.37
C TYR A 183 -11.11 -8.58 8.16
N LYS A 184 -12.34 -8.07 8.09
CA LYS A 184 -13.50 -8.86 7.66
C LYS A 184 -13.65 -8.70 6.14
N PRO A 185 -13.53 -9.77 5.35
CA PRO A 185 -13.67 -9.67 3.90
C PRO A 185 -15.06 -9.16 3.52
N THR A 186 -15.11 -8.36 2.46
CA THR A 186 -16.38 -7.85 1.93
C THR A 186 -17.21 -8.98 1.33
N ALA A 187 -18.54 -8.84 1.34
CA ALA A 187 -19.45 -9.84 0.76
C ALA A 187 -19.12 -10.13 -0.72
N ASN A 188 -18.65 -9.13 -1.47
CA ASN A 188 -18.23 -9.31 -2.85
C ASN A 188 -16.96 -10.16 -2.98
N MET A 189 -15.96 -9.95 -2.10
CA MET A 189 -14.78 -10.82 -2.07
C MET A 189 -15.13 -12.26 -1.71
N LEU A 190 -16.04 -12.46 -0.76
CA LEU A 190 -16.54 -13.80 -0.43
C LEU A 190 -17.26 -14.45 -1.62
N ARG A 191 -18.09 -13.69 -2.34
CA ARG A 191 -18.78 -14.15 -3.56
C ARG A 191 -17.81 -14.50 -4.68
N LEU A 192 -16.73 -13.72 -4.86
CA LEU A 192 -15.70 -13.99 -5.86
C LEU A 192 -14.79 -15.17 -5.48
N ALA A 193 -14.61 -15.43 -4.19
CA ALA A 193 -13.84 -16.57 -3.69
C ALA A 193 -14.60 -17.90 -3.83
N LEU A 194 -15.93 -17.86 -3.97
CA LEU A 194 -16.69 -19.07 -4.29
C LEU A 194 -16.23 -19.61 -5.65
N PRO A 195 -16.08 -20.94 -5.79
CA PRO A 195 -15.74 -21.53 -7.07
C PRO A 195 -16.77 -21.10 -8.10
N ARG A 196 -16.29 -20.62 -9.27
CA ARG A 196 -17.17 -20.24 -10.37
C ARG A 196 -17.91 -21.49 -10.81
N MET A 197 -19.18 -21.59 -10.42
CA MET A 197 -20.08 -22.63 -10.89
C MET A 197 -20.33 -22.38 -12.37
N VAL A 198 -19.53 -22.99 -13.23
CA VAL A 198 -19.82 -23.06 -14.65
C VAL A 198 -20.94 -24.08 -14.77
N PRO A 199 -22.15 -23.69 -15.22
CA PRO A 199 -23.19 -24.67 -15.47
C PRO A 199 -22.62 -25.70 -16.44
N PRO A 200 -22.95 -26.99 -16.30
CA PRO A 200 -22.50 -27.99 -17.25
C PRO A 200 -22.85 -27.46 -18.65
N VAL A 201 -21.82 -27.28 -19.48
CA VAL A 201 -22.00 -26.81 -20.85
C VAL A 201 -23.07 -27.70 -21.46
N ARG A 202 -24.15 -27.12 -21.99
CA ARG A 202 -25.18 -27.90 -22.69
C ARG A 202 -24.43 -28.70 -23.74
N GLN A 203 -24.30 -29.99 -23.50
CA GLN A 203 -23.55 -30.86 -24.38
C GLN A 203 -24.34 -30.88 -25.68
N HIS A 204 -23.83 -30.23 -26.71
CA HIS A 204 -24.50 -30.18 -28.01
C HIS A 204 -24.64 -31.59 -28.61
N CYS A 205 -23.89 -32.56 -28.09
CA CYS A 205 -23.98 -33.99 -28.39
C CYS A 205 -24.14 -34.78 -27.08
N PRO A 206 -24.89 -35.90 -27.05
CA PRO A 206 -24.86 -36.81 -25.90
C PRO A 206 -23.43 -37.34 -25.73
N ILE A 207 -22.83 -37.13 -24.55
CA ILE A 207 -21.56 -37.82 -24.22
C ILE A 207 -21.84 -39.32 -24.26
N PRO A 208 -21.10 -40.11 -25.06
CA PRO A 208 -21.26 -41.56 -25.04
C PRO A 208 -21.00 -42.06 -23.63
N GLU A 209 -21.85 -42.97 -23.14
CA GLU A 209 -21.63 -43.62 -21.85
C GLU A 209 -20.19 -44.16 -21.81
N PRO A 210 -19.45 -43.93 -20.71
CA PRO A 210 -18.10 -44.44 -20.61
C PRO A 210 -18.16 -45.95 -20.90
N PRO A 211 -17.32 -46.46 -21.82
CA PRO A 211 -17.35 -47.87 -22.17
C PRO A 211 -17.20 -48.63 -20.86
N VAL A 212 -18.17 -49.50 -20.54
CA VAL A 212 -18.08 -50.37 -19.38
C VAL A 212 -16.74 -51.06 -19.51
N GLU A 213 -15.80 -50.73 -18.62
CA GLU A 213 -14.49 -51.36 -18.61
C GLU A 213 -14.75 -52.83 -18.36
N TYR A 214 -14.80 -53.61 -19.43
CA TYR A 214 -14.84 -55.05 -19.33
C TYR A 214 -13.46 -55.44 -18.82
N VAL A 215 -13.31 -55.44 -17.49
CA VAL A 215 -12.16 -55.99 -16.81
C VAL A 215 -12.29 -57.50 -17.03
N ALA A 216 -11.66 -57.98 -18.11
CA ALA A 216 -11.61 -59.40 -18.39
C ALA A 216 -11.11 -60.12 -17.13
N PRO A 217 -11.80 -61.17 -16.65
CA PRO A 217 -11.43 -61.84 -15.41
C PRO A 217 -9.97 -62.27 -15.50
N ARG A 218 -9.18 -61.94 -14.47
CA ARG A 218 -7.75 -62.26 -14.39
C ARG A 218 -7.57 -63.78 -14.49
N ARG A 219 -7.32 -64.27 -15.71
CA ARG A 219 -6.99 -65.67 -15.95
C ARG A 219 -5.53 -65.90 -15.58
N ARG A 220 -5.28 -66.91 -14.74
CA ARG A 220 -3.91 -67.38 -14.51
C ARG A 220 -3.34 -67.87 -15.83
N MET A 221 -2.08 -67.58 -16.10
CA MET A 221 -1.39 -68.11 -17.27
C MET A 221 -1.37 -69.65 -17.18
N THR A 222 -1.60 -70.31 -18.32
CA THR A 222 -1.32 -71.74 -18.45
C THR A 222 0.18 -72.00 -18.34
N TYR A 223 0.59 -73.24 -18.03
CA TYR A 223 2.02 -73.58 -17.88
C TYR A 223 2.88 -73.22 -19.11
N ARG A 224 2.33 -73.39 -20.33
CA ARG A 224 3.01 -73.00 -21.58
C ARG A 224 3.19 -71.48 -21.68
N GLN A 225 2.13 -70.72 -21.39
CA GLN A 225 2.17 -69.25 -21.38
C GLN A 225 3.14 -68.72 -20.31
N TRP A 226 3.19 -69.38 -19.15
CA TRP A 226 4.15 -69.03 -18.10
C TRP A 226 5.60 -69.26 -18.55
N ARG A 227 5.87 -70.38 -19.20
CA ARG A 227 7.21 -70.70 -19.73
C ARG A 227 7.67 -69.72 -20.82
N GLU A 228 6.75 -69.26 -21.66
CA GLU A 228 7.02 -68.20 -22.65
C GLU A 228 7.23 -66.84 -22.00
N HIS A 229 6.42 -66.51 -20.99
CA HIS A 229 6.57 -65.30 -20.21
C HIS A 229 7.95 -65.22 -19.52
N LEU A 230 8.39 -66.32 -18.91
CA LEU A 230 9.73 -66.41 -18.31
C LEU A 230 10.85 -66.20 -19.35
N ARG A 231 10.77 -66.85 -20.52
CA ARG A 231 11.74 -66.63 -21.61
C ARG A 231 11.80 -65.16 -22.06
N ARG A 232 10.64 -64.49 -22.11
CA ARG A 232 10.57 -63.07 -22.47
C ARG A 232 11.18 -62.18 -21.41
N LEU A 233 10.92 -62.45 -20.12
CA LEU A 233 11.53 -61.71 -19.02
C LEU A 233 13.05 -61.90 -19.01
N GLU A 234 13.52 -63.12 -19.22
CA GLU A 234 14.95 -63.44 -19.31
C GLU A 234 15.62 -62.69 -20.48
N TYR A 235 14.95 -62.58 -21.63
CA TYR A 235 15.43 -61.78 -22.75
C TYR A 235 15.51 -60.28 -22.42
N LEU A 236 14.47 -59.72 -21.79
CA LEU A 236 14.43 -58.30 -21.41
C LEU A 236 15.41 -57.97 -20.28
N ALA A 237 15.73 -58.94 -19.42
CA ALA A 237 16.71 -58.79 -18.36
C ALA A 237 18.16 -58.80 -18.87
N LYS A 238 18.40 -59.22 -20.12
CA LYS A 238 19.73 -59.07 -20.73
C LYS A 238 20.04 -57.58 -20.86
N PRO A 239 21.21 -57.11 -20.43
CA PRO A 239 21.59 -55.72 -20.61
C PRO A 239 21.59 -55.43 -22.11
N THR A 240 20.70 -54.54 -22.54
CA THR A 240 20.77 -53.98 -23.89
C THR A 240 22.08 -53.21 -23.98
N ALA A 241 23.08 -53.78 -24.66
CA ALA A 241 24.29 -53.04 -24.99
C ALA A 241 23.86 -51.81 -25.79
N ARG A 242 23.87 -50.64 -25.16
CA ARG A 242 23.72 -49.36 -25.87
C ARG A 242 24.96 -49.26 -26.77
N PRO A 243 24.84 -49.23 -28.11
CA PRO A 243 25.99 -48.92 -28.93
C PRO A 243 26.39 -47.47 -28.58
N TYR A 244 27.55 -47.31 -27.95
CA TYR A 244 28.20 -46.01 -27.83
C TYR A 244 28.60 -45.62 -29.25
N TYR A 245 27.87 -44.70 -29.86
CA TYR A 245 28.33 -44.04 -31.08
C TYR A 245 29.53 -43.17 -30.69
N VAL A 246 30.72 -43.62 -31.05
CA VAL A 246 31.92 -42.78 -31.00
C VAL A 246 31.88 -41.93 -32.26
N GLU A 247 31.43 -40.69 -32.14
CA GLU A 247 31.57 -39.69 -33.20
C GLU A 247 33.06 -39.35 -33.33
N VAL A 248 33.74 -40.03 -34.25
CA VAL A 248 35.12 -39.71 -34.64
C VAL A 248 35.04 -38.46 -35.52
N TYR A 249 35.21 -37.28 -34.92
CA TYR A 249 35.43 -36.05 -35.66
C TYR A 249 36.80 -36.10 -36.32
N ASN A 250 36.83 -36.39 -37.63
CA ASN A 250 38.01 -36.20 -38.46
C ASN A 250 38.25 -34.70 -38.65
N TYR A 251 39.22 -34.14 -37.92
CA TYR A 251 39.79 -32.84 -38.26
C TYR A 251 40.76 -33.04 -39.42
N VAL A 252 40.38 -32.54 -40.60
CA VAL A 252 41.29 -32.35 -41.73
C VAL A 252 42.02 -31.03 -41.48
N TYR A 253 43.33 -31.12 -41.25
CA TYR A 253 44.26 -29.99 -41.33
C TYR A 253 44.75 -29.82 -42.77
#